data_AF-A0A4U5M3F2-F1
#
_entry.id   AF-A0A4U5M3F2-F1
#
_cell.length_a   1.000
_cell.length_b   1.000
_cell.length_c   1.000
_cell.angle_alpha   90.00
_cell.angle_beta   90.00
_cell.angle_gamma   90.00
#
_symmetry.space_group_name_H-M   'P 1'
#
loop_
_entity.id
_entity.type
_entity.pdbx_description
1 polymer ?
#
loop_
_entity_poly.entity_id
_entity_poly.type
_entity_poly.pdbx_seq_one_letter_code
_entity_poly.pdbx_strand_id
1 'polypeptide(L)'
;MLTDFFKLCAEDAEARQYLYQEVALHYAYSKKKGWKKRKRQRKTLVRVQSVLPRDRVGFALRLLLLTRPGPTSYQWLRTVNGVEHKTFAQAAIALNLMESDSLWLRTLQDASNDYKDKQFRRFFAQLMFHSLPSNPEGLLATFIDRLCPVRTDAPDFASRRRRALIRIAYYLQEYNVTLYEVGFDVPRDFSIAEHIEDLQRQDDEEEQQMLTVLENGVPRRRTWQEVAKTERAKLNHDQTAVFERIADAIDNPLNADGSRKQTLFFVTGQGGTGNFCV
;
A
#
# COMPACT_ATOMS: atom_id res chain seq x y z
N MET A 1 -14.50 -29.66 6.04
CA MET A 1 -13.82 -29.63 4.73
C MET A 1 -12.33 -29.33 4.88
N LEU A 2 -11.91 -28.20 5.45
CA LEU A 2 -10.48 -27.90 5.68
C LEU A 2 -9.84 -28.78 6.76
N THR A 3 -10.52 -28.95 7.90
CA THR A 3 -10.11 -29.91 8.93
C THR A 3 -10.00 -31.34 8.41
N ASP A 4 -10.89 -31.75 7.52
CA ASP A 4 -10.85 -33.07 6.88
C ASP A 4 -9.70 -33.18 5.88
N PHE A 5 -9.30 -32.08 5.24
CA PHE A 5 -8.10 -32.05 4.42
C PHE A 5 -6.83 -32.29 5.26
N PHE A 6 -6.75 -31.68 6.45
CA PHE A 6 -5.62 -31.93 7.35
C PHE A 6 -5.56 -33.38 7.83
N LYS A 7 -6.72 -33.98 8.12
CA LYS A 7 -6.81 -35.42 8.44
C LYS A 7 -6.32 -36.27 7.27
N LEU A 8 -6.76 -35.96 6.05
CA LEU A 8 -6.28 -36.64 4.85
C LEU A 8 -4.75 -36.57 4.74
N CYS A 9 -4.16 -35.38 4.88
CA CYS A 9 -2.71 -35.22 4.83
C CYS A 9 -2.00 -35.90 6.00
N ALA A 10 -2.64 -36.04 7.17
CA ALA A 10 -2.07 -36.78 8.28
C ALA A 10 -2.03 -38.29 7.99
N GLU A 11 -3.10 -38.84 7.40
CA GLU A 11 -3.29 -40.28 7.17
C GLU A 11 -2.64 -40.80 5.87
N ASP A 12 -2.60 -39.99 4.82
CA ASP A 12 -2.15 -40.39 3.48
C ASP A 12 -0.91 -39.57 3.06
N ALA A 13 0.22 -40.27 2.86
CA ALA A 13 1.48 -39.67 2.46
C ALA A 13 1.44 -39.09 1.03
N GLU A 14 0.64 -39.66 0.13
CA GLU A 14 0.49 -39.16 -1.24
C GLU A 14 -0.28 -37.83 -1.25
N ALA A 15 -1.28 -37.70 -0.37
CA ALA A 15 -2.01 -36.44 -0.21
C ALA A 15 -1.12 -35.29 0.26
N ARG A 16 0.04 -35.57 0.87
CA ARG A 16 1.00 -34.53 1.31
C ARG A 16 1.72 -33.84 0.15
N GLN A 17 1.65 -34.40 -1.05
CA GLN A 17 2.30 -33.83 -2.24
C GLN A 17 1.47 -32.72 -2.88
N TYR A 18 0.20 -32.59 -2.52
CA TYR A 18 -0.75 -31.71 -3.19
C TYR A 18 -1.08 -30.46 -2.37
N LEU A 19 -1.26 -29.35 -3.09
CA LEU A 19 -1.88 -28.13 -2.56
C LEU A 19 -3.38 -28.33 -2.34
N TYR A 20 -4.00 -27.48 -1.52
CA TYR A 20 -5.44 -27.63 -1.22
C TYR A 20 -6.32 -27.64 -2.48
N GLN A 21 -5.99 -26.81 -3.48
CA GLN A 21 -6.71 -26.75 -4.74
C GLN A 21 -6.49 -27.97 -5.64
N GLU A 22 -5.34 -28.64 -5.52
CA GLU A 22 -4.95 -29.79 -6.34
C GLU A 22 -5.55 -31.09 -5.80
N VAL A 23 -5.78 -31.16 -4.48
CA VAL A 23 -6.33 -32.35 -3.81
C VAL A 23 -7.64 -32.79 -4.42
N ALA A 24 -8.49 -31.86 -4.86
CA ALA A 24 -9.77 -32.20 -5.48
C ALA A 24 -9.64 -32.86 -6.87
N LEU A 25 -8.46 -32.79 -7.51
CA LEU A 25 -8.12 -33.51 -8.75
C LEU A 25 -7.83 -34.99 -8.48
N HIS A 26 -7.26 -35.31 -7.31
CA HIS A 26 -6.82 -36.66 -6.93
C HIS A 26 -7.79 -37.35 -5.96
N TYR A 27 -8.52 -36.58 -5.17
CA TYR A 27 -9.44 -37.03 -4.14
C TYR A 27 -10.84 -36.42 -4.34
N ALA A 28 -11.86 -37.15 -3.92
CA ALA A 28 -13.24 -36.70 -3.88
C ALA A 28 -13.72 -36.63 -2.44
N TYR A 29 -14.33 -35.50 -2.06
CA TYR A 29 -14.88 -35.29 -0.72
C TYR A 29 -16.34 -35.74 -0.62
N SER A 30 -16.67 -36.49 0.43
CA SER A 30 -18.03 -36.84 0.81
C SER A 30 -18.26 -36.51 2.28
N LYS A 31 -19.38 -35.83 2.61
CA LYS A 31 -19.72 -35.49 4.01
C LYS A 31 -19.75 -36.71 4.94
N LYS A 32 -20.10 -37.90 4.44
CA LYS A 32 -20.18 -39.14 5.23
C LYS A 32 -18.87 -39.91 5.31
N LYS A 33 -18.01 -39.81 4.29
CA LYS A 33 -16.82 -40.67 4.13
C LYS A 33 -15.49 -39.91 4.10
N GLY A 34 -15.52 -38.59 4.24
CA GLY A 34 -14.37 -37.72 4.09
C GLY A 34 -13.81 -37.73 2.68
N TRP A 35 -12.51 -37.46 2.57
CA TRP A 35 -11.77 -37.53 1.32
C TRP A 35 -11.46 -38.98 0.93
N LYS A 36 -11.67 -39.34 -0.33
CA LYS A 36 -11.31 -40.65 -0.89
C LYS A 36 -10.61 -40.48 -2.23
N LYS A 37 -9.57 -41.29 -2.45
CA LYS A 37 -8.79 -41.29 -3.69
C LYS A 37 -9.69 -41.61 -4.88
N ARG A 38 -9.54 -40.86 -5.96
CA ARG A 38 -10.30 -41.06 -7.20
C ARG A 38 -9.73 -42.26 -7.94
N LYS A 39 -10.63 -43.11 -8.44
CA LYS A 39 -10.26 -44.26 -9.30
C LYS A 39 -10.01 -43.87 -10.75
N ARG A 40 -10.51 -42.71 -11.18
CA ARG A 40 -10.37 -42.19 -12.56
C ARG A 40 -10.11 -40.69 -12.52
N GLN A 41 -9.08 -40.26 -13.24
CA GLN A 41 -8.78 -38.85 -13.47
C GLN A 41 -9.85 -38.25 -14.40
N ARG A 42 -10.45 -37.12 -14.02
CA ARG A 42 -11.40 -36.36 -14.85
C ARG A 42 -11.04 -34.88 -14.76
N LYS A 43 -11.20 -34.14 -15.86
CA LYS A 43 -11.13 -32.67 -15.84
C LYS A 43 -12.16 -32.16 -14.83
N THR A 44 -11.66 -31.64 -13.70
CA THR A 44 -12.49 -31.23 -12.55
C THR A 44 -12.21 -29.77 -12.29
N LEU A 45 -13.25 -28.94 -12.28
CA LEU A 45 -13.15 -27.55 -11.84
C LEU A 45 -13.21 -27.50 -10.33
N VAL A 46 -12.19 -26.93 -9.70
CA VAL A 46 -12.11 -26.77 -8.25
C VAL A 46 -12.44 -25.31 -7.92
N ARG A 47 -13.47 -25.09 -7.11
CA ARG A 47 -13.80 -23.76 -6.59
C ARG A 47 -13.15 -23.59 -5.22
N VAL A 48 -12.15 -22.72 -5.16
CA VAL A 48 -11.62 -22.21 -3.88
C VAL A 48 -12.48 -21.02 -3.47
N GLN A 49 -13.02 -21.03 -2.25
CA GLN A 49 -13.89 -19.98 -1.74
C GLN A 49 -13.22 -18.61 -1.90
N SER A 50 -13.91 -17.68 -2.55
CA SER A 50 -13.44 -16.30 -2.68
C SER A 50 -13.27 -15.71 -1.29
N VAL A 51 -12.10 -15.12 -1.04
CA VAL A 51 -11.83 -14.37 0.17
C VAL A 51 -11.59 -12.93 -0.26
N LEU A 52 -12.26 -11.99 0.39
CA LEU A 52 -12.03 -10.57 0.14
C LEU A 52 -10.60 -10.25 0.60
N PRO A 53 -9.82 -9.45 -0.16
CA PRO A 53 -8.50 -9.00 0.29
C PRO A 53 -8.51 -8.34 1.67
N ARG A 54 -9.66 -7.76 2.06
CA ARG A 54 -9.86 -7.16 3.39
C ARG A 54 -9.94 -8.14 4.55
N ASP A 55 -10.37 -9.38 4.30
CA ASP A 55 -10.30 -10.43 5.32
C ASP A 55 -8.87 -10.94 5.38
N ARG A 56 -8.03 -10.24 6.13
CA ARG A 56 -6.61 -10.55 6.20
C ARG A 56 -6.32 -11.95 6.74
N VAL A 57 -7.15 -12.45 7.66
CA VAL A 57 -7.00 -13.80 8.23
C VAL A 57 -7.33 -14.84 7.17
N GLY A 58 -8.47 -14.70 6.50
CA GLY A 58 -8.86 -15.59 5.42
C GLY A 58 -7.91 -15.51 4.23
N PHE A 59 -7.41 -14.32 3.89
CA PHE A 59 -6.49 -14.08 2.79
C PHE A 59 -5.14 -14.74 3.06
N ALA A 60 -4.59 -14.55 4.27
CA ALA A 60 -3.38 -15.24 4.70
C ALA A 60 -3.55 -16.76 4.70
N LEU A 61 -4.66 -17.27 5.24
CA LEU A 61 -4.95 -18.70 5.24
C LEU A 61 -5.06 -19.25 3.80
N ARG A 62 -5.75 -18.52 2.91
CA ARG A 62 -5.87 -18.89 1.49
C ARG A 62 -4.50 -18.94 0.82
N LEU A 63 -3.66 -17.92 1.00
CA LEU A 63 -2.31 -17.90 0.44
C LEU A 63 -1.52 -19.13 0.91
N LEU A 64 -1.49 -19.39 2.23
CA LEU A 64 -0.79 -20.55 2.79
C LEU A 64 -1.28 -21.88 2.19
N LEU A 65 -2.59 -22.05 2.00
CA LEU A 65 -3.18 -23.27 1.41
C LEU A 65 -2.90 -23.43 -0.09
N LEU A 66 -2.64 -22.32 -0.79
CA LEU A 66 -2.31 -22.29 -2.21
C LEU A 66 -0.82 -22.46 -2.48
N THR A 67 0.04 -22.27 -1.47
CA THR A 67 1.49 -22.36 -1.64
C THR A 67 2.14 -23.51 -0.88
N ARG A 68 1.48 -24.04 0.16
CA ARG A 68 2.04 -25.08 1.02
C ARG A 68 1.31 -26.41 0.85
N PRO A 69 1.96 -27.46 0.31
CA PRO A 69 1.35 -28.76 0.15
C PRO A 69 1.31 -29.52 1.46
N GLY A 70 0.33 -30.41 1.59
CA GLY A 70 0.29 -31.40 2.67
C GLY A 70 0.17 -30.93 4.12
N PRO A 71 -0.54 -29.83 4.46
CA PRO A 71 -0.67 -29.42 5.85
C PRO A 71 -1.41 -30.46 6.69
N THR A 72 -0.84 -30.83 7.84
CA THR A 72 -1.43 -31.82 8.76
C THR A 72 -2.22 -31.19 9.91
N SER A 73 -2.07 -29.88 10.13
CA SER A 73 -2.80 -29.13 11.15
C SER A 73 -2.72 -27.62 10.88
N TYR A 74 -3.56 -26.85 11.59
CA TYR A 74 -3.44 -25.38 11.60
C TYR A 74 -2.11 -24.91 12.18
N GLN A 75 -1.56 -25.64 13.15
CA GLN A 75 -0.24 -25.37 13.71
C GLN A 75 0.86 -25.55 12.66
N TRP A 76 0.79 -26.63 11.87
CA TRP A 76 1.72 -26.87 10.77
C TRP A 76 1.69 -25.73 9.74
N LEU A 77 0.49 -25.25 9.38
CA LEU A 77 0.34 -24.11 8.46
C LEU A 77 0.94 -22.81 9.01
N ARG A 78 0.94 -22.61 10.32
CA ARG A 78 1.58 -21.45 10.97
C ARG A 78 3.06 -21.67 11.26
N THR A 79 3.59 -22.87 11.05
CA THR A 79 5.00 -23.18 11.29
C THR A 79 5.80 -23.00 10.01
N VAL A 80 6.77 -22.10 10.01
CA VAL A 80 7.65 -21.79 8.87
C VAL A 80 9.09 -21.97 9.33
N ASN A 81 9.88 -22.77 8.60
CA ASN A 81 11.28 -23.07 8.94
C ASN A 81 11.50 -23.50 10.40
N GLY A 82 10.57 -24.29 10.95
CA GLY A 82 10.62 -24.78 12.33
C GLY A 82 10.13 -23.80 13.40
N VAL A 83 9.74 -22.57 13.03
CA VAL A 83 9.22 -21.55 13.95
C VAL A 83 7.69 -21.47 13.82
N GLU A 84 6.98 -21.68 14.93
CA GLU A 84 5.53 -21.46 14.97
C GLU A 84 5.19 -19.98 15.15
N HIS A 85 4.41 -19.43 14.22
CA HIS A 85 3.90 -18.06 14.29
C HIS A 85 2.54 -17.98 14.99
N LYS A 86 2.24 -16.84 15.63
CA LYS A 86 0.98 -16.64 16.35
C LYS A 86 -0.21 -16.62 15.40
N THR A 87 -0.08 -15.98 14.23
CA THR A 87 -1.16 -15.81 13.26
C THR A 87 -0.79 -16.36 11.87
N PHE A 88 -1.80 -16.67 11.05
CA PHE A 88 -1.58 -17.05 9.64
C PHE A 88 -0.93 -15.93 8.84
N ALA A 89 -1.25 -14.67 9.14
CA ALA A 89 -0.62 -13.52 8.50
C ALA A 89 0.89 -13.47 8.76
N GLN A 90 1.32 -13.69 10.00
CA GLN A 90 2.76 -13.75 10.34
C GLN A 90 3.48 -14.88 9.61
N ALA A 91 2.87 -16.06 9.52
CA ALA A 91 3.44 -17.17 8.76
C ALA A 91 3.51 -16.87 7.25
N ALA A 92 2.49 -16.21 6.69
CA ALA A 92 2.49 -15.79 5.29
C ALA A 92 3.55 -14.72 4.99
N ILE A 93 3.75 -13.75 5.91
CA ILE A 93 4.84 -12.75 5.83
C ILE A 93 6.21 -13.44 5.88
N ALA A 94 6.41 -14.42 6.78
CA ALA A 94 7.66 -15.17 6.88
C ALA A 94 8.01 -15.96 5.60
N LEU A 95 7.01 -16.25 4.76
CA LEU A 95 7.15 -16.88 3.45
C LEU A 95 7.18 -15.87 2.29
N ASN A 96 7.22 -14.57 2.58
CA ASN A 96 7.14 -13.48 1.61
C ASN A 96 5.88 -13.53 0.72
N LEU A 97 4.77 -14.04 1.27
CA LEU A 97 3.47 -14.08 0.58
C LEU A 97 2.61 -12.86 0.88
N MET A 98 2.96 -12.11 1.92
CA MET A 98 2.26 -10.91 2.37
C MET A 98 3.27 -9.87 2.82
N GLU A 99 2.92 -8.61 2.61
CA GLU A 99 3.74 -7.49 3.07
C GLU A 99 3.71 -7.36 4.59
N SER A 100 4.87 -7.00 5.13
CA SER A 100 5.05 -6.69 6.54
C SER A 100 4.59 -5.27 6.84
N ASP A 101 4.05 -5.04 8.04
CA ASP A 101 3.70 -3.69 8.51
C ASP A 101 4.91 -2.74 8.57
N SER A 102 6.15 -3.28 8.56
CA SER A 102 7.37 -2.48 8.43
C SER A 102 7.44 -1.71 7.11
N LEU A 103 6.84 -2.23 6.03
CA LEU A 103 6.73 -1.52 4.77
C LEU A 103 5.89 -0.25 4.96
N TRP A 104 4.71 -0.39 5.58
CA TRP A 104 3.80 0.72 5.86
C TRP A 104 4.44 1.79 6.75
N LEU A 105 5.20 1.37 7.77
CA LEU A 105 5.95 2.28 8.62
C LEU A 105 6.97 3.10 7.80
N ARG A 106 7.78 2.45 6.95
CA ARG A 106 8.75 3.14 6.09
C ARG A 106 8.08 4.08 5.09
N THR A 107 7.02 3.61 4.43
CA THR A 107 6.26 4.43 3.48
C THR A 107 5.65 5.67 4.15
N LEU A 108 5.10 5.53 5.36
CA LEU A 108 4.61 6.68 6.12
C LEU A 108 5.74 7.58 6.61
N GLN A 109 6.91 7.02 6.96
CA GLN A 109 8.09 7.80 7.31
C GLN A 109 8.53 8.70 6.15
N ASP A 110 8.67 8.13 4.95
CA ASP A 110 9.07 8.85 3.74
C ASP A 110 8.03 9.94 3.40
N ALA A 111 6.74 9.55 3.36
CA ALA A 111 5.66 10.50 3.12
C ALA A 111 5.59 11.61 4.18
N SER A 112 5.97 11.34 5.44
CA SER A 112 5.94 12.35 6.50
C SER A 112 6.95 13.48 6.30
N ASN A 113 8.05 13.19 5.59
CA ASN A 113 9.10 14.14 5.25
C ASN A 113 8.74 14.93 3.98
N ASP A 114 8.11 14.26 3.00
CA ASP A 114 7.84 14.85 1.69
C ASP A 114 6.50 15.60 1.64
N TYR A 115 5.48 15.13 2.36
CA TYR A 115 4.13 15.66 2.26
C TYR A 115 3.86 16.76 3.29
N LYS A 116 3.09 17.76 2.82
CA LYS A 116 2.45 18.75 3.71
C LYS A 116 1.33 18.10 4.52
N ASP A 117 0.88 18.78 5.56
CA ASP A 117 -0.01 18.22 6.58
C ASP A 117 -1.32 17.66 5.98
N LYS A 118 -2.04 18.43 5.15
CA LYS A 118 -3.21 17.94 4.37
C LYS A 118 -2.89 16.69 3.56
N GLN A 119 -1.82 16.74 2.75
CA GLN A 119 -1.42 15.64 1.87
C GLN A 119 -1.06 14.38 2.66
N PHE A 120 -0.34 14.54 3.78
CA PHE A 120 0.04 13.44 4.66
C PHE A 120 -1.17 12.78 5.31
N ARG A 121 -2.13 13.56 5.82
CA ARG A 121 -3.36 13.02 6.42
C ARG A 121 -4.22 12.29 5.39
N ARG A 122 -4.33 12.83 4.17
CA ARG A 122 -5.03 12.18 3.06
C ARG A 122 -4.34 10.88 2.66
N PHE A 123 -3.02 10.91 2.50
CA PHE A 123 -2.23 9.72 2.18
C PHE A 123 -2.32 8.64 3.26
N PHE A 124 -2.29 9.03 4.54
CA PHE A 124 -2.48 8.11 5.64
C PHE A 124 -3.84 7.39 5.54
N ALA A 125 -4.93 8.13 5.28
CA ALA A 125 -6.26 7.54 5.09
C ALA A 125 -6.30 6.58 3.88
N GLN A 126 -5.68 6.96 2.76
CA GLN A 126 -5.55 6.10 1.58
C GLN A 126 -4.78 4.81 1.89
N LEU A 127 -3.68 4.91 2.63
CA LEU A 127 -2.89 3.74 3.04
C LEU A 127 -3.71 2.82 3.95
N MET A 128 -4.49 3.36 4.89
CA MET A 128 -5.39 2.54 5.72
C MET A 128 -6.40 1.77 4.86
N PHE A 129 -7.00 2.42 3.86
CA PHE A 129 -7.99 1.81 2.98
C PHE A 129 -7.38 0.74 2.04
N HIS A 130 -6.26 1.05 1.39
CA HIS A 130 -5.66 0.18 0.38
C HIS A 130 -4.84 -0.97 0.97
N SER A 131 -4.15 -0.72 2.08
CA SER A 131 -3.16 -1.67 2.63
C SER A 131 -3.65 -2.44 3.85
N LEU A 132 -4.67 -1.94 4.56
CA LEU A 132 -5.24 -2.56 5.77
C LEU A 132 -4.16 -3.11 6.73
N PRO A 133 -3.33 -2.21 7.30
CA PRO A 133 -2.24 -2.58 8.20
C PRO A 133 -2.74 -3.38 9.42
N SER A 134 -1.88 -4.17 10.08
CA SER A 134 -2.37 -5.05 11.18
C SER A 134 -2.70 -4.24 12.41
N ASN A 135 -1.99 -3.13 12.56
CA ASN A 135 -2.05 -2.27 13.72
C ASN A 135 -2.21 -0.81 13.28
N PRO A 136 -3.40 -0.42 12.77
CA PRO A 136 -3.66 0.96 12.38
C PRO A 136 -3.53 1.92 13.58
N GLU A 137 -3.90 1.49 14.79
CA GLU A 137 -3.70 2.26 16.03
C GLU A 137 -2.22 2.53 16.31
N GLY A 138 -1.36 1.53 16.15
CA GLY A 138 0.08 1.69 16.33
C GLY A 138 0.69 2.68 15.32
N LEU A 139 0.26 2.62 14.06
CA LEU A 139 0.69 3.58 13.04
C LEU A 139 0.18 4.99 13.35
N LEU A 140 -1.09 5.15 13.73
CA LEU A 140 -1.65 6.44 14.12
C LEU A 140 -0.90 7.02 15.33
N ALA A 141 -0.62 6.21 16.35
CA ALA A 141 0.12 6.64 17.52
C ALA A 141 1.55 7.10 17.16
N THR A 142 2.22 6.37 16.25
CA THR A 142 3.57 6.71 15.79
C THR A 142 3.60 8.05 15.05
N PHE A 143 2.60 8.32 14.22
CA PHE A 143 2.54 9.54 13.39
C PHE A 143 1.60 10.62 13.93
N ILE A 144 1.20 10.54 15.20
CA ILE A 144 0.19 11.46 15.77
C ILE A 144 0.62 12.92 15.70
N ASP A 145 1.92 13.20 15.81
CA ASP A 145 2.50 14.55 15.70
C ASP A 145 2.35 15.17 14.32
N ARG A 146 2.45 14.35 13.26
CA ARG A 146 2.22 14.80 11.87
C ARG A 146 0.73 14.82 11.51
N LEU A 147 -0.04 13.87 12.02
CA LEU A 147 -1.49 13.78 11.77
C LEU A 147 -2.26 14.89 12.49
N CYS A 148 -1.82 15.26 13.69
CA CYS A 148 -2.53 16.17 14.56
C CYS A 148 -1.54 16.90 15.48
N PRO A 149 -1.00 18.05 15.06
CA PRO A 149 -0.08 18.83 15.87
C PRO A 149 -0.64 19.14 17.26
N VAL A 150 0.27 19.26 18.23
CA VAL A 150 -0.08 19.63 19.61
C VAL A 150 -0.69 21.03 19.60
N ARG A 151 -1.84 21.17 20.26
CA ARG A 151 -2.45 22.47 20.53
C ARG A 151 -2.38 22.72 22.04
N THR A 152 -2.25 23.99 22.42
CA THR A 152 -2.16 24.42 23.83
C THR A 152 -3.43 24.13 24.62
N ASP A 153 -4.59 24.11 23.96
CA ASP A 153 -5.91 23.84 24.55
C ASP A 153 -6.19 22.34 24.78
N ALA A 154 -5.59 21.45 23.98
CA ALA A 154 -5.81 20.01 24.05
C ALA A 154 -4.53 19.22 23.65
N PRO A 155 -3.52 19.15 24.54
CA PRO A 155 -2.24 18.54 24.24
C PRO A 155 -2.23 17.01 24.42
N ASP A 156 -3.22 16.45 25.12
CA ASP A 156 -3.26 15.04 25.48
C ASP A 156 -3.48 14.11 24.26
N PHE A 157 -2.97 12.90 24.36
CA PHE A 157 -3.03 11.93 23.26
C PHE A 157 -4.46 11.56 22.88
N ALA A 158 -5.40 11.46 23.83
CA ALA A 158 -6.76 11.02 23.56
C ALA A 158 -7.51 12.06 22.72
N SER A 159 -7.42 13.34 23.08
CA SER A 159 -7.98 14.46 22.32
C SER A 159 -7.36 14.56 20.93
N ARG A 160 -6.05 14.39 20.81
CA ARG A 160 -5.33 14.39 19.52
C ARG A 160 -5.73 13.21 18.65
N ARG A 161 -5.82 12.01 19.22
CA ARG A 161 -6.29 10.80 18.54
C ARG A 161 -7.70 11.02 18.00
N ARG A 162 -8.62 11.56 18.82
CA ARG A 162 -9.99 11.84 18.37
C ARG A 162 -10.03 12.79 17.17
N ARG A 163 -9.28 13.90 17.22
CA ARG A 163 -9.17 14.86 16.11
C ARG A 163 -8.55 14.22 14.85
N ALA A 164 -7.49 13.43 15.02
CA ALA A 164 -6.88 12.69 13.91
C ALA A 164 -7.88 11.73 13.25
N LEU A 165 -8.62 10.96 14.04
CA LEU A 165 -9.64 10.03 13.56
C LEU A 165 -10.76 10.75 12.81
N ILE A 166 -11.23 11.89 13.31
CA ILE A 166 -12.22 12.74 12.60
C ILE A 166 -11.69 13.13 11.21
N ARG A 167 -10.43 13.58 11.12
CA ARG A 167 -9.82 14.00 9.85
C ARG A 167 -9.57 12.82 8.90
N ILE A 168 -9.17 11.67 9.42
CA ILE A 168 -9.00 10.44 8.63
C ILE A 168 -10.35 9.95 8.11
N ALA A 169 -11.39 9.94 8.95
CA ALA A 169 -12.74 9.56 8.56
C ALA A 169 -13.27 10.43 7.42
N TYR A 170 -12.99 11.74 7.45
CA TYR A 170 -13.36 12.68 6.38
C TYR A 170 -12.78 12.27 5.03
N TYR A 171 -11.50 11.92 4.95
CA TYR A 171 -10.91 11.43 3.68
C TYR A 171 -11.42 10.03 3.29
N LEU A 172 -11.75 9.17 4.26
CA LEU A 172 -12.30 7.84 3.97
C LEU A 172 -13.72 7.88 3.38
N GLN A 173 -14.47 8.97 3.58
CA GLN A 173 -15.78 9.15 2.95
C GLN A 173 -15.71 9.08 1.43
N GLU A 174 -14.62 9.52 0.81
CA GLU A 174 -14.39 9.41 -0.64
C GLU A 174 -14.43 7.95 -1.13
N TYR A 175 -14.13 6.99 -0.25
CA TYR A 175 -14.12 5.57 -0.55
C TYR A 175 -15.36 4.82 -0.03
N ASN A 176 -16.32 5.53 0.57
CA ASN A 176 -17.49 4.95 1.26
C ASN A 176 -17.09 3.87 2.29
N VAL A 177 -16.04 4.13 3.07
CA VAL A 177 -15.56 3.22 4.13
C VAL A 177 -15.47 3.95 5.46
N THR A 178 -15.74 3.23 6.53
CA THR A 178 -15.68 3.72 7.91
C THR A 178 -14.32 3.43 8.58
N LEU A 179 -14.01 4.16 9.65
CA LEU A 179 -12.83 3.89 10.48
C LEU A 179 -12.82 2.46 11.05
N TYR A 180 -13.99 1.94 11.42
CA TYR A 180 -14.15 0.57 11.90
C TYR A 180 -13.72 -0.46 10.84
N GLU A 181 -14.10 -0.24 9.58
CA GLU A 181 -13.78 -1.15 8.47
C GLU A 181 -12.30 -1.14 8.07
N VAL A 182 -11.56 -0.06 8.37
CA VAL A 182 -10.10 -0.02 8.21
C VAL A 182 -9.34 -0.43 9.48
N GLY A 183 -10.05 -0.88 10.51
CA GLY A 183 -9.47 -1.54 11.68
C GLY A 183 -9.17 -0.65 12.89
N PHE A 184 -9.68 0.59 12.95
CA PHE A 184 -9.60 1.40 14.15
C PHE A 184 -10.58 0.94 15.23
N ASP A 185 -10.18 1.10 16.50
CA ASP A 185 -11.05 0.82 17.63
C ASP A 185 -11.96 2.02 17.91
N VAL A 186 -13.10 2.02 17.20
CA VAL A 186 -14.16 3.03 17.30
C VAL A 186 -15.55 2.37 17.22
N PRO A 187 -16.59 3.02 17.77
CA PRO A 187 -17.97 2.59 17.55
C PRO A 187 -18.33 2.52 16.06
N ARG A 188 -19.19 1.58 15.67
CA ARG A 188 -19.61 1.41 14.27
C ARG A 188 -20.43 2.58 13.74
N ASP A 189 -21.06 3.32 14.64
CA ASP A 189 -21.85 4.53 14.41
C ASP A 189 -21.03 5.82 14.57
N PHE A 190 -19.68 5.72 14.57
CA PHE A 190 -18.81 6.89 14.57
C PHE A 190 -19.16 7.81 13.40
N SER A 191 -19.65 9.00 13.72
CA SER A 191 -20.10 10.00 12.75
C SER A 191 -19.23 11.25 12.83
N ILE A 192 -18.99 11.83 11.65
CA ILE A 192 -18.31 13.12 11.50
C ILE A 192 -19.23 14.19 10.91
N ALA A 193 -20.53 13.92 10.79
CA ALA A 193 -21.48 14.80 10.10
C ALA A 193 -21.42 16.25 10.59
N GLU A 194 -21.33 16.44 11.91
CA GLU A 194 -21.22 17.76 12.55
C GLU A 194 -19.89 18.48 12.28
N HIS A 195 -18.91 17.80 11.68
CA HIS A 195 -17.56 18.33 11.46
C HIS A 195 -17.25 18.52 9.97
N ILE A 196 -18.05 17.99 9.04
CA ILE A 196 -17.74 17.99 7.60
C ILE A 196 -17.50 19.41 7.07
N GLU A 197 -18.40 20.35 7.37
CA GLU A 197 -18.30 21.73 6.88
C GLU A 197 -17.04 22.43 7.39
N ASP A 198 -16.71 22.24 8.67
CA ASP A 198 -15.50 22.81 9.28
C ASP A 198 -14.22 22.21 8.71
N LEU A 199 -14.22 20.89 8.50
CA LEU A 199 -13.08 20.18 7.94
C LEU A 199 -12.82 20.61 6.49
N GLN A 200 -13.87 20.76 5.69
CA GLN A 200 -13.79 21.22 4.32
C GLN A 200 -13.22 22.64 4.24
N ARG A 201 -13.73 23.56 5.07
CA ARG A 201 -13.21 24.93 5.14
C ARG A 201 -11.72 24.97 5.50
N GLN A 202 -11.30 24.18 6.49
CA GLN A 202 -9.88 24.07 6.86
C GLN A 202 -9.03 23.51 5.71
N ASP A 203 -9.53 22.51 4.97
CA ASP A 203 -8.82 21.96 3.81
C ASP A 203 -8.70 22.95 2.66
N ASP A 204 -9.72 23.79 2.44
CA ASP A 204 -9.70 24.86 1.45
C ASP A 204 -8.71 25.97 1.85
N GLU A 205 -8.68 26.35 3.13
CA GLU A 205 -7.72 27.33 3.67
C GLU A 205 -6.27 26.83 3.55
N GLU A 206 -5.99 25.57 3.92
CA GLU A 206 -4.65 24.97 3.78
C GLU A 206 -4.21 24.90 2.31
N GLU A 207 -5.15 24.64 1.39
CA GLU A 207 -4.88 24.61 -0.04
C GLU A 207 -4.63 26.01 -0.62
N GLN A 208 -5.43 26.99 -0.23
CA GLN A 208 -5.19 28.40 -0.60
C GLN A 208 -3.85 28.88 -0.06
N GLN A 209 -3.51 28.58 1.19
CA GLN A 209 -2.19 28.90 1.73
C GLN A 209 -1.07 28.26 0.91
N MET A 210 -1.21 27.00 0.50
CA MET A 210 -0.24 26.34 -0.38
C MET A 210 -0.10 27.05 -1.73
N LEU A 211 -1.22 27.41 -2.36
CA LEU A 211 -1.26 28.17 -3.61
C LEU A 211 -0.66 29.57 -3.47
N THR A 212 -0.81 30.23 -2.32
CA THR A 212 -0.17 31.53 -2.06
C THR A 212 1.31 31.41 -1.72
N VAL A 213 1.80 30.25 -1.28
CA VAL A 213 3.24 30.00 -1.09
C VAL A 213 3.90 29.62 -2.41
N LEU A 214 3.15 29.20 -3.43
CA LEU A 214 3.64 28.94 -4.77
C LEU A 214 3.37 30.14 -5.69
N GLU A 215 4.29 30.46 -6.60
CA GLU A 215 4.07 31.38 -7.72
C GLU A 215 4.44 30.63 -9.00
N ASN A 216 3.46 30.44 -9.91
CA ASN A 216 3.62 29.68 -11.15
C ASN A 216 4.19 28.25 -10.98
N GLY A 217 3.86 27.57 -9.88
CA GLY A 217 4.30 26.20 -9.60
C GLY A 217 5.61 26.07 -8.80
N VAL A 218 6.21 27.17 -8.36
CA VAL A 218 7.46 27.18 -7.56
C VAL A 218 7.25 27.89 -6.23
N PRO A 219 7.87 27.47 -5.10
CA PRO A 219 7.79 28.21 -3.86
C PRO A 219 8.23 29.68 -4.03
N ARG A 220 7.42 30.67 -3.61
CA ARG A 220 7.64 32.13 -3.69
C ARG A 220 9.02 32.60 -3.21
N ARG A 221 9.70 31.82 -2.36
CA ARG A 221 11.06 32.12 -1.86
C ARG A 221 12.18 31.57 -2.75
N ARG A 222 11.85 30.85 -3.82
CA ARG A 222 12.79 30.33 -4.80
C ARG A 222 12.38 30.79 -6.18
N THR A 223 13.33 31.27 -6.96
CA THR A 223 13.10 31.50 -8.38
C THR A 223 13.20 30.17 -9.14
N TRP A 224 12.58 30.08 -10.33
CA TRP A 224 12.79 28.95 -11.25
C TRP A 224 14.29 28.70 -11.49
N GLN A 225 15.12 29.74 -11.43
CA GLN A 225 16.57 29.66 -11.58
C GLN A 225 17.25 28.91 -10.42
N GLU A 226 16.79 29.08 -9.18
CA GLU A 226 17.33 28.37 -8.01
C GLU A 226 16.92 26.91 -7.98
N VAL A 227 15.65 26.63 -8.34
CA VAL A 227 15.16 25.26 -8.48
C VAL A 227 15.90 24.56 -9.61
N ALA A 228 16.01 25.19 -10.78
CA ALA A 228 16.75 24.65 -11.92
C ALA A 228 18.22 24.38 -11.58
N LYS A 229 18.90 25.27 -10.83
CA LYS A 229 20.27 25.03 -10.35
C LYS A 229 20.36 23.82 -9.42
N THR A 230 19.40 23.68 -8.50
CA THR A 230 19.37 22.58 -7.53
C THR A 230 19.12 21.24 -8.21
N GLU A 231 18.16 21.18 -9.13
CA GLU A 231 17.85 19.95 -9.87
C GLU A 231 18.94 19.60 -10.89
N ARG A 232 19.53 20.59 -11.57
CA ARG A 232 20.68 20.39 -12.46
C ARG A 232 21.87 19.75 -11.72
N ALA A 233 22.08 20.10 -10.46
CA ALA A 233 23.16 19.53 -9.64
C ALA A 233 22.96 18.03 -9.30
N LYS A 234 21.75 17.49 -9.48
CA LYS A 234 21.44 16.06 -9.22
C LYS A 234 21.60 15.18 -10.46
N LEU A 235 21.76 15.76 -11.64
CA LEU A 235 21.90 15.01 -12.89
C LEU A 235 23.22 14.26 -12.93
N ASN A 236 23.20 13.02 -13.39
CA ASN A 236 24.43 12.29 -13.68
C ASN A 236 25.08 12.82 -14.98
N HIS A 237 26.26 12.30 -15.32
CA HIS A 237 27.04 12.78 -16.48
C HIS A 237 26.24 12.70 -17.80
N ASP A 238 25.57 11.57 -18.04
CA ASP A 238 24.81 11.34 -19.28
C ASP A 238 23.55 12.22 -19.34
N GLN A 239 22.84 12.34 -18.23
CA GLN A 239 21.67 13.22 -18.11
C GLN A 239 22.04 14.69 -18.29
N THR A 240 23.18 15.12 -17.76
CA THR A 240 23.70 16.49 -17.92
C THR A 240 24.00 16.77 -19.39
N ALA A 241 24.63 15.83 -20.10
CA ALA A 241 24.95 15.99 -21.51
C ALA A 241 23.68 16.11 -22.38
N VAL A 242 22.62 15.34 -22.08
CA VAL A 242 21.33 15.45 -22.77
C VAL A 242 20.66 16.80 -22.46
N PHE A 243 20.62 17.18 -21.18
CA PHE A 243 20.05 18.45 -20.73
C PHE A 243 20.71 19.66 -21.42
N GLU A 244 22.04 19.71 -21.45
CA GLU A 244 22.78 20.82 -22.08
C GLU A 244 22.51 20.90 -23.58
N ARG A 245 22.35 19.76 -24.26
CA ARG A 245 22.05 19.72 -25.69
C ARG A 245 20.63 20.21 -26.01
N ILE A 246 19.66 19.94 -25.13
CA ILE A 246 18.30 20.44 -25.26
C ILE A 246 18.27 21.95 -24.94
N ALA A 247 18.94 22.37 -23.87
CA ALA A 247 19.04 23.78 -23.48
C ALA A 247 19.67 24.62 -24.60
N ASP A 248 20.79 24.16 -25.18
CA ASP A 248 21.44 24.85 -26.31
C ASP A 248 20.52 24.98 -27.53
N ALA A 249 19.74 23.93 -27.85
CA ALA A 249 18.80 23.99 -28.97
C ALA A 249 17.63 24.96 -28.74
N ILE A 250 17.23 25.16 -27.47
CA ILE A 250 16.20 26.13 -27.09
C ILE A 250 16.76 27.56 -27.12
N ASP A 251 17.94 27.77 -26.53
CA ASP A 251 18.58 29.08 -26.40
C ASP A 251 19.14 29.58 -27.75
N ASN A 252 19.54 28.66 -28.63
CA ASN A 252 20.07 28.94 -29.98
C ASN A 252 19.19 28.33 -31.09
N PRO A 253 17.94 28.80 -31.27
CA PRO A 253 16.95 28.17 -32.13
C PRO A 253 17.14 28.47 -33.63
N LEU A 254 18.17 29.23 -34.01
CA LEU A 254 18.43 29.65 -35.39
C LEU A 254 19.67 28.94 -35.95
N ASN A 255 19.63 28.65 -37.24
CA ASN A 255 20.77 28.25 -38.05
C ASN A 255 21.62 29.48 -38.43
N ALA A 256 22.85 29.25 -38.92
CA ALA A 256 23.74 30.31 -39.38
C ALA A 256 23.15 31.15 -40.53
N ASP A 257 22.16 30.62 -41.24
CA ASP A 257 21.41 31.28 -42.31
C ASP A 257 20.13 32.00 -41.83
N GLY A 258 19.86 32.03 -40.53
CA GLY A 258 18.70 32.67 -39.92
C GLY A 258 17.40 31.85 -39.96
N SER A 259 17.42 30.63 -40.51
CA SER A 259 16.28 29.72 -40.47
C SER A 259 16.11 29.06 -39.10
N ARG A 260 14.87 28.72 -38.71
CA ARG A 260 14.60 28.08 -37.42
C ARG A 260 15.05 26.61 -37.46
N LYS A 261 15.90 26.21 -36.52
CA LYS A 261 16.30 24.81 -36.32
C LYS A 261 15.07 23.99 -35.95
N GLN A 262 14.74 22.99 -36.76
CA GLN A 262 13.81 21.94 -36.36
C GLN A 262 14.60 20.85 -35.64
N THR A 263 14.53 20.85 -34.31
CA THR A 263 15.26 19.90 -33.48
C THR A 263 14.28 18.96 -32.78
N LEU A 264 14.42 17.67 -33.03
CA LEU A 264 13.66 16.61 -32.37
C LEU A 264 14.61 15.75 -31.54
N PHE A 265 14.27 15.54 -30.28
CA PHE A 265 15.06 14.72 -29.37
C PHE A 265 14.32 13.43 -29.04
N PHE A 266 15.02 12.29 -29.14
CA PHE A 266 14.57 11.02 -28.61
C PHE A 266 15.45 10.67 -27.42
N VAL A 267 14.88 10.74 -26.22
CA VAL A 267 15.58 10.36 -24.99
C VAL A 267 15.28 8.89 -24.72
N THR A 268 16.30 8.04 -24.80
CA THR A 268 16.18 6.60 -24.56
C THR A 268 17.10 6.19 -23.41
N GLY A 269 16.62 5.26 -22.58
CA GLY A 269 17.37 4.73 -21.45
C GLY A 269 16.69 3.48 -20.89
N GLN A 270 17.44 2.63 -20.21
CA GLN A 270 16.89 1.42 -19.58
C GLN A 270 15.92 1.78 -18.44
N GLY A 271 14.97 0.91 -18.13
CA GLY A 271 14.01 1.16 -17.03
C GLY A 271 14.73 1.43 -15.71
N GLY A 272 14.40 2.54 -15.05
CA GLY A 272 15.00 2.94 -13.76
C GLY A 272 16.16 3.94 -13.83
N THR A 273 16.59 4.40 -15.02
CA THR A 273 17.67 5.39 -15.18
C THR A 273 17.22 6.86 -15.05
N GLY A 274 15.98 7.11 -14.64
CA GLY A 274 15.48 8.47 -14.45
C GLY A 274 15.30 9.27 -15.75
N ASN A 275 14.89 8.63 -16.85
CA ASN A 275 14.68 9.32 -18.14
C ASN A 275 13.65 10.46 -18.07
N PHE A 276 12.75 10.44 -17.08
CA PHE A 276 11.75 11.48 -16.85
C PHE A 276 12.28 12.65 -15.99
N CYS A 277 13.54 12.57 -15.53
CA CYS A 277 14.18 13.60 -14.73
C CYS A 277 14.98 14.63 -15.56
N VAL A 278 15.08 14.42 -16.88
CA VAL A 278 15.75 15.30 -17.85
C VAL A 278 14.73 16.17 -18.56
#